data_AF-A0A7S0NGJ4-F1
#
_entry.id   AF-A0A7S0NGJ4-F1
#
_cell.length_a   1.000
_cell.length_b   1.000
_cell.length_c   1.000
_cell.angle_alpha   90.00
_cell.angle_beta   90.00
_cell.angle_gamma   90.00
#
_symmetry.space_group_name_H-M   'P 1'
#
loop_
_entity.id
_entity.type
_entity.pdbx_description
1 polymer ?
#
loop_
_entity_poly.entity_id
_entity_poly.type
_entity_poly.pdbx_seq_one_letter_code
_entity_poly.pdbx_strand_id
1 'polypeptide(L)'
;GEGEGEGGFEGEDEDEGAVVPAKSTVSQESVEGEYSNSQPTICGYFQASKADRKPLSIVRADRGDKVVLSLYDHSTLALQPWREAGFTCFAFDSKHPEGETVKHGVHCRRADLFDEATLRGIEEEFRGRAVFVSAFPPCTDLSCAGAQHWPAKAKADPNFMNEAAGRIRRLRDRLRRWERLAGRFYIENPETGQLKAYLGHPEHKFDPCDFGLYLTKNDTHPVKGFPPRDRYRKKTGLWVGGDFRFPKRRAVKAQAFSVQDMAQHERSHTPRGFARAVCLANYELA
;
A
#
# COMPACT_ATOMS: atom_id res chain seq x y z
N GLY A 1 10.82 -61.02 73.10
CA GLY A 1 9.47 -60.66 73.55
C GLY A 1 9.27 -59.23 73.15
N GLU A 2 8.36 -59.06 72.19
CA GLU A 2 7.60 -57.89 71.72
C GLU A 2 7.77 -56.51 72.40
N GLY A 3 7.58 -55.46 71.59
CA GLY A 3 7.29 -54.08 71.99
C GLY A 3 8.13 -53.07 71.21
N GLU A 4 7.75 -52.67 69.99
CA GLU A 4 6.82 -51.56 69.65
C GLU A 4 7.38 -50.15 69.92
N GLY A 5 7.30 -49.29 68.90
CA GLY A 5 7.31 -47.83 69.05
C GLY A 5 8.27 -47.08 68.14
N GLU A 6 7.96 -46.94 66.85
CA GLU A 6 8.60 -45.96 65.98
C GLU A 6 7.97 -44.58 66.18
N GLY A 7 8.79 -43.61 66.56
CA GLY A 7 8.46 -42.20 66.60
C GLY A 7 9.74 -41.37 66.51
N GLY A 8 9.65 -40.23 65.83
CA GLY A 8 10.64 -39.16 65.96
C GLY A 8 11.31 -38.73 64.66
N PHE A 9 10.66 -37.81 63.96
CA PHE A 9 11.20 -36.49 63.60
C PHE A 9 12.71 -36.44 63.25
N GLU A 10 13.03 -36.56 61.96
CA GLU A 10 14.31 -36.11 61.40
C GLU A 10 14.13 -34.71 60.82
N GLY A 11 14.83 -33.74 61.42
CA GLY A 11 15.19 -32.49 60.80
C GLY A 11 16.69 -32.50 60.59
N GLU A 12 17.11 -32.40 59.34
CA GLU A 12 18.49 -32.08 58.96
C GLU A 12 18.44 -30.93 57.95
N ASP A 13 19.08 -29.84 58.36
CA ASP A 13 19.58 -28.78 57.49
C ASP A 13 20.59 -29.40 56.51
N GLU A 14 20.57 -28.99 55.24
CA GLU A 14 21.82 -28.70 54.53
C GLU A 14 21.57 -27.83 53.28
N ASP A 15 22.46 -26.87 53.17
CA ASP A 15 22.56 -25.78 52.20
C ASP A 15 23.18 -26.28 50.88
N GLU A 16 23.20 -25.38 49.90
CA GLU A 16 23.94 -25.40 48.63
C GLU A 16 23.27 -26.03 47.40
N GLY A 17 22.94 -25.17 46.44
CA GLY A 17 22.64 -25.58 45.07
C GLY A 17 21.91 -24.53 44.25
N ALA A 18 22.60 -23.44 43.88
CA ALA A 18 22.10 -22.44 42.96
C ALA A 18 21.72 -23.06 41.60
N VAL A 19 20.41 -23.22 41.34
CA VAL A 19 19.87 -23.59 40.03
C VAL A 19 19.28 -22.36 39.36
N VAL A 20 19.97 -21.94 38.30
CA VAL A 20 19.62 -20.85 37.40
C VAL A 20 18.33 -21.24 36.62
N PRO A 21 17.26 -20.43 36.62
CA PRO A 21 16.09 -20.75 35.81
C PRO A 21 16.37 -20.42 34.33
N ALA A 22 16.27 -21.45 33.49
CA ALA A 22 16.36 -21.36 32.05
C ALA A 22 15.30 -20.39 31.49
N LYS A 23 15.78 -19.30 30.88
CA LYS A 23 14.94 -18.41 30.08
C LYS A 23 14.66 -19.06 28.73
N SER A 24 13.38 -19.37 28.51
CA SER A 24 12.81 -19.47 27.16
C SER A 24 12.90 -18.10 26.48
N THR A 25 13.31 -18.05 25.21
CA THR A 25 12.49 -17.56 24.08
C THR A 25 13.34 -17.30 22.83
N VAL A 26 12.86 -17.86 21.71
CA VAL A 26 12.71 -17.27 20.37
C VAL A 26 13.80 -16.28 19.91
N SER A 27 14.65 -16.73 18.99
CA SER A 27 15.39 -15.85 18.08
C SER A 27 14.74 -15.82 16.70
N GLN A 28 13.81 -14.89 16.52
CA GLN A 28 13.50 -14.33 15.20
C GLN A 28 14.14 -12.94 15.14
N GLU A 29 15.30 -12.83 14.48
CA GLU A 29 15.81 -11.53 14.06
C GLU A 29 15.05 -11.10 12.80
N SER A 30 13.96 -10.37 13.02
CA SER A 30 13.38 -9.48 12.02
C SER A 30 13.90 -8.08 12.28
N VAL A 31 14.69 -7.54 11.34
CA VAL A 31 15.09 -6.13 11.31
C VAL A 31 13.84 -5.30 10.99
N GLU A 32 13.07 -4.94 12.02
CA GLU A 32 12.03 -3.92 11.93
C GLU A 32 12.69 -2.54 11.96
N GLY A 33 12.74 -1.88 10.79
CA GLY A 33 13.01 -0.45 10.75
C GLY A 33 11.88 0.31 11.43
N GLU A 34 12.16 0.87 12.61
CA GLU A 34 11.26 1.75 13.34
C GLU A 34 10.82 2.92 12.46
N TYR A 35 9.54 2.92 12.06
CA TYR A 35 8.90 4.06 11.43
C TYR A 35 8.66 5.15 12.49
N SER A 36 9.37 6.27 12.35
CA SER A 36 9.30 7.43 13.24
C SER A 36 7.88 7.98 13.43
N ASN A 37 7.55 8.22 14.70
CA ASN A 37 6.21 8.42 15.27
C ASN A 37 5.61 9.84 15.10
N SER A 38 5.74 10.50 13.95
CA SER A 38 5.20 11.89 13.81
C SER A 38 4.67 12.32 12.44
N GLN A 39 4.11 11.39 11.66
CA GLN A 39 3.25 11.77 10.53
C GLN A 39 1.87 12.20 11.09
N PRO A 40 1.39 13.44 10.84
CA PRO A 40 0.09 13.90 11.31
C PRO A 40 -0.98 13.02 10.71
N THR A 41 -1.96 12.56 11.48
CA THR A 41 -3.10 11.79 10.95
C THR A 41 -3.88 12.60 9.91
N ILE A 42 -4.74 11.94 9.13
CA ILE A 42 -5.60 12.62 8.15
C ILE A 42 -6.45 13.76 8.77
N CYS A 43 -6.93 13.65 10.02
CA CYS A 43 -7.53 14.80 10.72
C CYS A 43 -6.54 15.90 11.03
N GLY A 44 -5.33 15.53 11.47
CA GLY A 44 -4.29 16.51 11.79
C GLY A 44 -3.94 17.37 10.57
N TYR A 45 -4.27 16.91 9.36
CA TYR A 45 -4.18 17.69 8.13
C TYR A 45 -5.28 18.76 7.99
N PHE A 46 -6.52 18.45 8.42
CA PHE A 46 -7.69 19.34 8.29
C PHE A 46 -7.86 20.33 9.45
N GLN A 47 -7.50 19.97 10.67
CA GLN A 47 -7.78 20.76 11.89
C GLN A 47 -6.77 21.89 12.16
N ALA A 48 -5.91 22.16 11.20
CA ALA A 48 -4.63 22.73 11.50
C ALA A 48 -4.55 24.13 10.85
N SER A 49 -4.47 25.20 11.65
CA SER A 49 -4.38 26.58 11.17
C SER A 49 -3.04 26.85 10.45
N LYS A 50 -2.93 27.90 9.62
CA LYS A 50 -1.71 28.15 8.81
C LYS A 50 -0.45 28.44 9.63
N ALA A 51 -0.55 28.79 10.92
CA ALA A 51 0.59 29.21 11.74
C ALA A 51 0.83 28.29 12.96
N ASP A 52 -0.21 27.80 13.64
CA ASP A 52 -0.07 27.03 14.87
C ASP A 52 -1.02 25.83 14.86
N ARG A 53 -0.47 24.62 15.02
CA ARG A 53 -1.20 23.36 14.84
C ARG A 53 -0.91 22.41 16.01
N LYS A 54 -1.66 22.54 17.13
CA LYS A 54 -1.79 21.50 18.17
C LYS A 54 -2.99 20.59 17.87
N PRO A 55 -2.95 19.30 18.25
CA PRO A 55 -3.87 18.28 17.73
C PRO A 55 -5.25 18.31 18.40
N LEU A 56 -6.30 18.16 17.60
CA LEU A 56 -7.59 17.65 18.04
C LEU A 56 -7.70 16.19 17.56
N SER A 57 -8.26 15.31 18.39
CA SER A 57 -8.41 13.90 18.08
C SER A 57 -9.40 13.71 16.92
N ILE A 58 -9.07 12.84 15.95
CA ILE A 58 -10.14 12.15 15.21
C ILE A 58 -10.70 11.19 16.22
N VAL A 59 -12.00 11.26 16.46
CA VAL A 59 -12.69 10.04 16.87
C VAL A 59 -12.56 9.10 15.67
N ARG A 60 -11.94 7.92 15.85
CA ARG A 60 -12.04 6.82 14.87
C ARG A 60 -13.53 6.61 14.64
N ALA A 61 -14.09 7.16 13.56
CA ALA A 61 -15.45 6.85 13.19
C ALA A 61 -15.44 5.35 12.88
N ASP A 62 -16.29 4.59 13.55
CA ASP A 62 -16.49 3.18 13.23
C ASP A 62 -16.88 3.09 11.74
N ARG A 63 -15.99 2.55 10.92
CA ARG A 63 -16.20 2.36 9.48
C ARG A 63 -16.90 1.03 9.18
N GLY A 64 -17.29 0.29 10.22
CA GLY A 64 -17.94 -1.01 10.10
C GLY A 64 -17.08 -2.00 9.31
N ASP A 65 -17.70 -2.67 8.35
CA ASP A 65 -17.10 -3.70 7.50
C ASP A 65 -16.53 -3.16 6.17
N LYS A 66 -16.49 -1.83 5.99
CA LYS A 66 -16.02 -1.19 4.76
C LYS A 66 -14.52 -1.41 4.54
N VAL A 67 -14.17 -1.79 3.31
CA VAL A 67 -12.78 -2.10 2.93
C VAL A 67 -12.27 -1.26 1.78
N VAL A 68 -10.98 -0.96 1.80
CA VAL A 68 -10.25 -0.34 0.69
C VAL A 68 -9.26 -1.34 0.13
N LEU A 69 -9.28 -1.52 -1.18
CA LEU A 69 -8.45 -2.51 -1.87
C LEU A 69 -7.37 -1.82 -2.70
N SER A 70 -6.20 -2.44 -2.78
CA SER A 70 -5.12 -2.03 -3.68
C SER A 70 -4.62 -3.25 -4.46
N LEU A 71 -4.78 -3.21 -5.78
CA LEU A 71 -4.39 -4.28 -6.69
C LEU A 71 -3.01 -3.96 -7.30
N TYR A 72 -2.16 -4.98 -7.43
CA TYR A 72 -0.76 -4.86 -7.86
C TYR A 72 0.07 -3.99 -6.91
N ASP A 73 -0.23 -4.06 -5.60
CA ASP A 73 0.40 -3.21 -4.60
C ASP A 73 1.19 -4.03 -3.58
N HIS A 74 2.47 -4.21 -3.87
CA HIS A 74 3.43 -4.77 -2.92
C HIS A 74 3.84 -3.78 -1.81
N SER A 75 3.75 -2.47 -2.07
CA SER A 75 4.27 -1.42 -1.20
C SER A 75 3.37 -1.08 -0.03
N THR A 76 2.05 -1.23 -0.23
CA THR A 76 0.95 -0.80 0.64
C THR A 76 0.83 0.71 0.88
N LEU A 77 1.68 1.53 0.23
CA LEU A 77 1.73 2.99 0.44
C LEU A 77 0.44 3.70 0.05
N ALA A 78 -0.27 3.20 -0.97
CA ALA A 78 -1.57 3.72 -1.39
C ALA A 78 -2.64 3.57 -0.29
N LEU A 79 -2.50 2.56 0.57
CA LEU A 79 -3.46 2.18 1.60
C LEU A 79 -3.18 2.77 2.99
N GLN A 80 -1.95 3.18 3.27
CA GLN A 80 -1.58 3.74 4.58
C GLN A 80 -2.53 4.86 5.05
N PRO A 81 -2.89 5.85 4.21
CA PRO A 81 -3.79 6.92 4.64
C PRO A 81 -5.23 6.42 4.91
N TRP A 82 -5.70 5.42 4.17
CA TRP A 82 -7.01 4.80 4.40
C TRP A 82 -7.06 4.02 5.71
N ARG A 83 -6.01 3.25 6.00
CA ARG A 83 -5.83 2.57 7.29
C ARG A 83 -5.78 3.56 8.45
N GLU A 84 -5.14 4.72 8.26
CA GLU A 84 -5.14 5.81 9.25
C GLU A 84 -6.52 6.42 9.46
N ALA A 85 -7.35 6.47 8.41
CA ALA A 85 -8.74 6.92 8.46
C ALA A 85 -9.72 5.89 9.04
N GLY A 86 -9.24 4.69 9.41
CA GLY A 86 -10.03 3.65 10.08
C GLY A 86 -10.63 2.58 9.16
N PHE A 87 -10.24 2.53 7.89
CA PHE A 87 -10.69 1.47 6.98
C PHE A 87 -9.84 0.20 7.13
N THR A 88 -10.48 -0.96 7.01
CA THR A 88 -9.77 -2.23 6.79
C THR A 88 -9.22 -2.24 5.37
N CYS A 89 -7.93 -2.51 5.21
CA CYS A 89 -7.24 -2.35 3.94
C CYS A 89 -6.63 -3.68 3.48
N PHE A 90 -6.83 -4.04 2.21
CA PHE A 90 -6.25 -5.23 1.59
C PHE A 90 -5.39 -4.88 0.39
N ALA A 91 -4.16 -5.36 0.36
CA ALA A 91 -3.22 -5.24 -0.73
C ALA A 91 -3.01 -6.60 -1.42
N PHE A 92 -3.16 -6.63 -2.74
CA PHE A 92 -2.99 -7.82 -3.56
C PHE A 92 -1.83 -7.62 -4.53
N ASP A 93 -0.89 -8.57 -4.58
CA ASP A 93 0.25 -8.56 -5.49
C ASP A 93 0.83 -9.97 -5.58
N SER A 94 1.38 -10.37 -6.73
CA SER A 94 1.96 -11.71 -6.91
C SER A 94 3.25 -11.93 -6.11
N LYS A 95 3.87 -10.84 -5.60
CA LYS A 95 5.10 -10.85 -4.82
C LYS A 95 4.87 -10.91 -3.30
N HIS A 96 3.63 -10.80 -2.83
CA HIS A 96 3.36 -11.02 -1.40
C HIS A 96 3.68 -12.48 -1.03
N PRO A 97 4.06 -12.76 0.24
CA PRO A 97 4.25 -14.13 0.73
C PRO A 97 2.99 -14.98 0.57
N GLU A 98 3.15 -16.30 0.54
CA GLU A 98 2.01 -17.22 0.59
C GLU A 98 1.19 -17.03 1.87
N GLY A 99 -0.13 -17.16 1.75
CA GLY A 99 -1.08 -16.85 2.81
C GLY A 99 -1.37 -15.35 2.96
N GLU A 100 -2.03 -15.00 4.07
CA GLU A 100 -2.27 -13.61 4.44
C GLU A 100 -1.23 -13.16 5.47
N THR A 101 -0.63 -12.01 5.24
CA THR A 101 0.27 -11.33 6.19
C THR A 101 -0.26 -9.94 6.50
N VAL A 102 0.19 -9.34 7.60
CA VAL A 102 -0.16 -7.94 7.93
C VAL A 102 1.11 -7.09 7.88
N LYS A 103 1.12 -6.07 7.04
CA LYS A 103 2.23 -5.12 6.88
C LYS A 103 1.75 -3.70 7.16
N HIS A 104 2.26 -3.09 8.24
CA HIS A 104 1.86 -1.75 8.68
C HIS A 104 0.33 -1.59 8.86
N GLY A 105 -0.34 -2.63 9.35
CA GLY A 105 -1.80 -2.65 9.54
C GLY A 105 -2.62 -2.83 8.25
N VAL A 106 -1.98 -3.17 7.13
CA VAL A 106 -2.63 -3.54 5.87
C VAL A 106 -2.53 -5.05 5.69
N HIS A 107 -3.63 -5.72 5.36
CA HIS A 107 -3.66 -7.15 5.04
C HIS A 107 -3.08 -7.35 3.63
N CYS A 108 -1.99 -8.09 3.52
CA CYS A 108 -1.30 -8.38 2.27
C CYS A 108 -1.55 -9.83 1.87
N ARG A 109 -2.03 -10.04 0.64
CA ARG A 109 -2.31 -11.37 0.09
C ARG A 109 -1.67 -11.57 -1.26
N ARG A 110 -1.04 -12.73 -1.44
CA ARG A 110 -0.54 -13.13 -2.75
C ARG A 110 -1.70 -13.39 -3.70
N ALA A 111 -1.63 -12.82 -4.90
CA ALA A 111 -2.63 -13.03 -5.95
C ALA A 111 -2.01 -12.91 -7.34
N ASP A 112 -2.33 -13.84 -8.24
CA ASP A 112 -2.08 -13.66 -9.67
C ASP A 112 -3.19 -12.82 -10.29
N LEU A 113 -2.98 -11.52 -10.34
CA LEU A 113 -3.96 -10.57 -10.85
C LEU A 113 -4.05 -10.56 -12.38
N PHE A 114 -3.24 -11.35 -13.10
CA PHE A 114 -3.45 -11.61 -14.53
C PHE A 114 -4.51 -12.68 -14.78
N ASP A 115 -4.81 -13.52 -13.78
CA ASP A 115 -5.88 -14.49 -13.86
C ASP A 115 -7.25 -13.85 -13.56
N GLU A 116 -8.17 -14.00 -14.50
CA GLU A 116 -9.54 -13.48 -14.39
C GLU A 116 -10.36 -14.22 -13.31
N ALA A 117 -10.03 -15.48 -12.99
CA ALA A 117 -10.67 -16.18 -11.89
C ALA A 117 -10.26 -15.59 -10.53
N THR A 118 -8.97 -15.28 -10.35
CA THR A 118 -8.45 -14.57 -9.17
C THR A 118 -9.13 -13.21 -8.99
N LEU A 119 -9.23 -12.40 -10.05
CA LEU A 119 -9.94 -11.11 -9.99
C LEU A 119 -11.42 -11.26 -9.64
N ARG A 120 -12.10 -12.29 -10.17
CA ARG A 120 -13.49 -12.63 -9.79
C ARG A 120 -13.62 -13.03 -8.32
N GLY A 121 -12.68 -13.82 -7.80
CA GLY A 121 -12.67 -14.25 -6.41
C GLY A 121 -12.55 -13.06 -5.45
N ILE A 122 -11.64 -12.14 -5.73
CA ILE A 122 -11.51 -10.88 -4.97
C ILE A 122 -12.80 -10.06 -5.08
N GLU A 123 -13.37 -9.98 -6.28
CA GLU A 123 -14.65 -9.28 -6.51
C GLU A 123 -15.81 -9.84 -5.68
N GLU A 124 -15.94 -11.17 -5.63
CA GLU A 124 -16.93 -11.89 -4.85
C GLU A 124 -16.72 -11.69 -3.35
N GLU A 125 -15.50 -11.88 -2.85
CA GLU A 125 -15.18 -11.82 -1.41
C GLU A 125 -15.50 -10.45 -0.79
N PHE A 126 -15.24 -9.38 -1.54
CA PHE A 126 -15.46 -8.01 -1.07
C PHE A 126 -16.70 -7.35 -1.67
N ARG A 127 -17.54 -8.11 -2.39
CA ARG A 127 -18.88 -7.63 -2.76
C ARG A 127 -19.62 -7.28 -1.49
N GLY A 128 -20.25 -6.12 -1.43
CA GLY A 128 -20.82 -5.64 -0.16
C GLY A 128 -19.95 -4.65 0.59
N ARG A 129 -18.64 -4.64 0.38
CA ARG A 129 -17.74 -4.02 1.38
C ARG A 129 -16.68 -3.14 0.76
N ALA A 130 -16.23 -3.43 -0.46
CA ALA A 130 -15.24 -2.60 -1.15
C ALA A 130 -15.83 -1.23 -1.50
N VAL A 131 -15.25 -0.17 -0.93
CA VAL A 131 -15.71 1.23 -1.14
C VAL A 131 -14.77 2.03 -2.03
N PHE A 132 -13.54 1.55 -2.23
CA PHE A 132 -12.53 2.18 -3.08
C PHE A 132 -11.49 1.16 -3.52
N VAL A 133 -11.02 1.28 -4.78
CA VAL A 133 -9.94 0.44 -5.32
C VAL A 133 -8.86 1.27 -6.01
N SER A 134 -7.62 1.11 -5.59
CA SER A 134 -6.44 1.51 -6.36
C SER A 134 -5.87 0.33 -7.14
N ALA A 135 -5.33 0.56 -8.33
CA ALA A 135 -4.66 -0.47 -9.10
C ALA A 135 -3.40 0.05 -9.81
N PHE A 136 -2.34 -0.75 -9.78
CA PHE A 136 -1.02 -0.41 -10.34
C PHE A 136 -0.50 -1.49 -11.31
N PRO A 137 -1.28 -1.86 -12.35
CA PRO A 137 -0.92 -2.97 -13.21
C PRO A 137 0.44 -2.75 -13.89
N PRO A 138 1.27 -3.82 -14.03
CA PRO A 138 2.60 -3.71 -14.61
C PRO A 138 2.61 -3.05 -15.99
N CYS A 139 3.52 -2.11 -16.17
CA CYS A 139 3.72 -1.38 -17.43
C CYS A 139 5.03 -1.74 -18.15
N THR A 140 5.72 -2.80 -17.70
CA THR A 140 7.07 -3.16 -18.18
C THR A 140 7.13 -3.36 -19.71
N ASP A 141 6.08 -3.92 -20.29
CA ASP A 141 5.95 -4.14 -21.73
C ASP A 141 5.53 -2.88 -22.50
N LEU A 142 5.08 -1.86 -21.79
CA LEU A 142 4.55 -0.61 -22.35
C LEU A 142 5.54 0.56 -22.17
N SER A 143 6.46 0.45 -21.22
CA SER A 143 7.40 1.50 -20.84
C SER A 143 8.57 1.62 -21.80
N CYS A 144 8.85 2.85 -22.24
CA CYS A 144 10.02 3.15 -23.07
C CYS A 144 11.36 2.88 -22.36
N ALA A 145 11.39 2.85 -21.02
CA ALA A 145 12.60 2.49 -20.26
C ALA A 145 13.05 1.03 -20.51
N GLY A 146 12.13 0.16 -20.94
CA GLY A 146 12.41 -1.22 -21.32
C GLY A 146 12.59 -1.44 -22.82
N ALA A 147 12.61 -0.38 -23.65
CA ALA A 147 12.52 -0.49 -25.10
C ALA A 147 13.67 -1.27 -25.74
N GLN A 148 14.86 -1.25 -25.11
CA GLN A 148 16.02 -2.06 -25.53
C GLN A 148 15.71 -3.57 -25.59
N HIS A 149 14.73 -4.06 -24.81
CA HIS A 149 14.32 -5.47 -24.80
C HIS A 149 13.18 -5.78 -25.77
N TRP A 150 12.57 -4.77 -26.41
CA TRP A 150 11.42 -4.97 -27.30
C TRP A 150 11.73 -5.85 -28.52
N PRO A 151 12.91 -5.78 -29.18
CA PRO A 151 13.19 -6.67 -30.30
C PRO A 151 13.15 -8.15 -29.91
N ALA A 152 13.72 -8.50 -28.76
CA ALA A 152 13.71 -9.87 -28.23
C ALA A 152 12.29 -10.30 -27.84
N LYS A 153 11.51 -9.42 -27.20
CA LYS A 153 10.12 -9.69 -26.82
C LYS A 153 9.22 -9.87 -28.05
N ALA A 154 9.32 -8.99 -29.04
CA ALA A 154 8.56 -9.08 -30.28
C ALA A 154 8.89 -10.35 -31.09
N LYS A 155 10.13 -10.84 -31.03
CA LYS A 155 10.50 -12.13 -31.62
C LYS A 155 9.82 -13.31 -30.91
N ALA A 156 9.67 -13.24 -29.59
CA ALA A 156 9.02 -14.28 -28.80
C ALA A 156 7.48 -14.22 -28.89
N ASP A 157 6.92 -13.02 -28.81
CA ASP A 157 5.49 -12.73 -28.93
C ASP A 157 5.32 -11.35 -29.59
N PRO A 158 4.92 -11.29 -30.87
CA PRO A 158 4.65 -10.03 -31.56
C PRO A 158 3.53 -9.19 -30.93
N ASN A 159 2.66 -9.79 -30.12
CA ASN A 159 1.49 -9.14 -29.51
C ASN A 159 1.70 -8.72 -28.05
N PHE A 160 2.91 -8.85 -27.49
CA PHE A 160 3.16 -8.62 -26.06
C PHE A 160 2.65 -7.24 -25.54
N MET A 161 2.79 -6.18 -26.36
CA MET A 161 2.28 -4.84 -26.03
C MET A 161 0.74 -4.76 -26.07
N ASN A 162 0.13 -5.41 -27.06
CA ASN A 162 -1.33 -5.50 -27.21
C ASN A 162 -1.94 -6.27 -26.03
N GLU A 163 -1.30 -7.36 -25.60
CA GLU A 163 -1.72 -8.13 -24.43
C GLU A 163 -1.56 -7.35 -23.13
N ALA A 164 -0.44 -6.66 -22.93
CA ALA A 164 -0.23 -5.83 -21.74
C ALA A 164 -1.27 -4.71 -21.64
N ALA A 165 -1.54 -3.98 -22.74
CA ALA A 165 -2.59 -2.95 -22.74
C ALA A 165 -4.00 -3.54 -22.63
N GLY A 166 -4.24 -4.70 -23.26
CA GLY A 166 -5.49 -5.46 -23.18
C GLY A 166 -5.84 -5.89 -21.76
N ARG A 167 -4.85 -6.33 -20.97
CA ARG A 167 -5.03 -6.67 -19.55
C ARG A 167 -5.50 -5.46 -18.74
N ILE A 168 -4.88 -4.30 -18.95
CA ILE A 168 -5.23 -3.06 -18.24
C ILE A 168 -6.64 -2.60 -18.63
N ARG A 169 -7.02 -2.74 -19.91
CA ARG A 169 -8.38 -2.49 -20.37
C ARG A 169 -9.40 -3.41 -19.69
N ARG A 170 -9.14 -4.73 -19.67
CA ARG A 170 -10.02 -5.72 -19.00
C ARG A 170 -10.19 -5.43 -17.52
N LEU A 171 -9.11 -5.08 -16.83
CA LEU A 171 -9.16 -4.64 -15.43
C LEU A 171 -10.08 -3.44 -15.25
N ARG A 172 -9.93 -2.38 -16.07
CA ARG A 172 -10.82 -1.21 -16.03
C ARG A 172 -12.28 -1.59 -16.23
N ASP A 173 -12.56 -2.38 -17.27
CA ASP A 173 -13.92 -2.77 -17.64
C ASP A 173 -14.56 -3.67 -16.56
N ARG A 174 -13.75 -4.44 -15.81
CA ARG A 174 -14.19 -5.16 -14.61
C ARG A 174 -14.48 -4.21 -13.45
N LEU A 175 -13.56 -3.32 -13.08
CA LEU A 175 -13.74 -2.39 -11.96
C LEU A 175 -14.98 -1.49 -12.16
N ARG A 176 -15.31 -1.13 -13.42
CA ARG A 176 -16.54 -0.38 -13.76
C ARG A 176 -17.84 -1.12 -13.46
N ARG A 177 -17.82 -2.46 -13.42
CA ARG A 177 -19.00 -3.31 -13.20
C ARG A 177 -19.16 -3.78 -11.76
N TRP A 178 -18.22 -3.43 -10.88
CA TRP A 178 -18.21 -3.91 -9.51
C TRP A 178 -19.31 -3.17 -8.72
N GLU A 179 -20.50 -3.78 -8.62
CA GLU A 179 -21.79 -3.16 -8.25
C GLU A 179 -21.79 -2.33 -6.95
N ARG A 180 -20.86 -2.58 -6.03
CA ARG A 180 -20.75 -1.86 -4.74
C ARG A 180 -19.56 -0.95 -4.58
N LEU A 181 -18.61 -0.98 -5.51
CA LEU A 181 -17.92 0.27 -5.77
C LEU A 181 -19.00 1.19 -6.34
N ALA A 182 -19.15 2.40 -5.83
CA ALA A 182 -19.83 3.47 -6.56
C ALA A 182 -18.98 3.86 -7.80
N GLY A 183 -18.53 2.86 -8.55
CA GLY A 183 -17.42 2.81 -9.49
C GLY A 183 -16.10 3.41 -9.01
N ARG A 184 -15.90 3.72 -7.71
CA ARG A 184 -14.73 4.49 -7.26
C ARG A 184 -13.46 3.68 -7.35
N PHE A 185 -12.70 3.92 -8.40
CA PHE A 185 -11.37 3.37 -8.53
C PHE A 185 -10.47 4.32 -9.31
N TYR A 186 -9.18 4.05 -9.21
CA TYR A 186 -8.24 4.48 -10.23
C TYR A 186 -7.30 3.36 -10.63
N ILE A 187 -6.86 3.42 -11.89
CA ILE A 187 -5.74 2.67 -12.42
C ILE A 187 -4.63 3.68 -12.70
N GLU A 188 -3.49 3.51 -12.06
CA GLU A 188 -2.29 4.32 -12.28
C GLU A 188 -1.38 3.64 -13.30
N ASN A 189 -0.93 4.41 -14.28
CA ASN A 189 0.09 3.98 -15.22
C ASN A 189 0.75 5.18 -15.90
N PRO A 190 2.01 5.10 -16.36
CA PRO A 190 2.53 6.04 -17.33
C PRO A 190 1.63 6.10 -18.59
N GLU A 191 1.45 7.29 -19.14
CA GLU A 191 0.75 7.44 -20.42
C GLU A 191 1.67 6.99 -21.57
N THR A 192 1.32 5.87 -22.22
CA THR A 192 2.04 5.32 -23.38
C THR A 192 1.16 5.33 -24.62
N GLY A 193 1.76 5.28 -25.81
CA GLY A 193 1.01 5.20 -27.07
C GLY A 193 0.04 4.02 -27.12
N GLN A 194 0.52 2.86 -26.67
CA GLN A 194 -0.25 1.62 -26.63
C GLN A 194 -1.44 1.70 -25.65
N LEU A 195 -1.25 2.27 -24.46
CA LEU A 195 -2.36 2.45 -23.52
C LEU A 195 -3.41 3.42 -24.05
N LYS A 196 -2.99 4.51 -24.70
CA LYS A 196 -3.93 5.44 -25.32
C LYS A 196 -4.80 4.77 -26.38
N ALA A 197 -4.22 3.85 -27.18
CA ALA A 197 -4.96 3.13 -28.20
C ALA A 197 -6.06 2.22 -27.60
N TYR A 198 -5.81 1.62 -26.43
CA TYR A 198 -6.74 0.66 -25.79
C TYR A 198 -7.70 1.31 -24.79
N LEU A 199 -7.25 2.34 -24.07
CA LEU A 199 -7.99 2.95 -22.97
C LEU A 199 -8.41 4.40 -23.24
N GLY A 200 -7.89 5.06 -24.28
CA GLY A 200 -7.97 6.51 -24.44
C GLY A 200 -6.97 7.23 -23.55
N HIS A 201 -7.02 8.57 -23.56
CA HIS A 201 -6.21 9.38 -22.65
C HIS A 201 -6.65 9.16 -21.19
N PRO A 202 -5.72 9.19 -20.22
CA PRO A 202 -6.10 9.19 -18.81
C PRO A 202 -6.88 10.48 -18.50
N GLU A 203 -7.92 10.37 -17.67
CA GLU A 203 -8.73 11.52 -17.25
C GLU A 203 -7.90 12.52 -16.43
N HIS A 204 -6.89 12.05 -15.71
CA HIS A 204 -5.97 12.93 -14.98
C HIS A 204 -4.51 12.55 -15.19
N LYS A 205 -3.64 13.56 -15.04
CA LYS A 205 -2.19 13.39 -15.03
C LYS A 205 -1.61 14.17 -13.86
N PHE A 206 -0.53 13.67 -13.27
CA PHE A 206 0.15 14.38 -12.20
C PHE A 206 1.63 14.03 -12.13
N ASP A 207 2.37 14.89 -11.45
CA ASP A 207 3.70 14.61 -10.93
C ASP A 207 3.64 14.45 -9.40
N PRO A 208 4.49 13.61 -8.78
CA PRO A 208 4.55 13.44 -7.32
C PRO A 208 4.64 14.78 -6.57
N CYS A 209 5.42 15.73 -7.08
CA CYS A 209 5.56 17.06 -6.49
C CYS A 209 4.27 17.89 -6.47
N ASP A 210 3.24 17.53 -7.24
CA ASP A 210 1.93 18.21 -7.23
C ASP A 210 1.19 18.05 -5.89
N PHE A 211 1.60 17.08 -5.08
CA PHE A 211 0.95 16.73 -3.81
C PHE A 211 1.89 16.79 -2.60
N GLY A 212 3.09 17.36 -2.74
CA GLY A 212 4.07 17.34 -1.65
C GLY A 212 3.68 18.11 -0.39
N LEU A 213 2.75 19.08 -0.45
CA LEU A 213 2.23 19.76 0.75
C LEU A 213 1.14 18.94 1.48
N TYR A 214 0.85 17.72 1.05
CA TYR A 214 0.11 16.74 1.84
C TYR A 214 1.00 16.03 2.88
N LEU A 215 2.32 16.21 2.77
CA LEU A 215 3.33 15.70 3.69
C LEU A 215 3.86 16.84 4.57
N THR A 216 4.42 16.50 5.74
CA THR A 216 4.90 17.50 6.71
C THR A 216 6.11 18.27 6.21
N LYS A 217 6.36 19.44 6.81
CA LYS A 217 7.55 20.24 6.50
C LYS A 217 8.86 19.48 6.75
N ASN A 218 8.87 18.65 7.80
CA ASN A 218 10.01 17.83 8.23
C ASN A 218 9.94 16.39 7.71
N ASP A 219 9.09 16.12 6.71
CA ASP A 219 8.97 14.80 6.11
C ASP A 219 10.32 14.30 5.60
N THR A 220 10.62 13.04 5.89
CA THR A 220 11.70 12.27 5.31
C THR A 220 11.11 11.18 4.43
N HIS A 221 11.71 10.94 3.27
CA HIS A 221 11.26 9.85 2.41
C HIS A 221 11.75 8.51 3.00
N PRO A 222 10.89 7.48 3.13
CA PRO A 222 11.26 6.21 3.74
C PRO A 222 12.26 5.42 2.89
N VAL A 223 12.19 5.58 1.56
CA VAL A 223 13.21 5.06 0.63
C VAL A 223 14.34 6.07 0.51
N LYS A 224 15.56 5.64 0.84
CA LYS A 224 16.79 6.46 0.72
C LYS A 224 16.98 6.92 -0.72
N GLY A 225 17.41 8.18 -0.90
CA GLY A 225 17.69 8.77 -2.22
C GLY A 225 16.53 9.56 -2.81
N PHE A 226 15.28 9.19 -2.50
CA PHE A 226 14.12 10.00 -2.89
C PHE A 226 14.07 11.32 -2.13
N PRO A 227 13.64 12.41 -2.78
CA PRO A 227 13.55 13.70 -2.11
C PRO A 227 12.35 13.75 -1.16
N PRO A 228 12.47 14.47 -0.03
CA PRO A 228 11.38 14.62 0.94
C PRO A 228 10.17 15.30 0.31
N ARG A 229 8.98 15.07 0.87
CA ARG A 229 7.70 15.58 0.35
C ARG A 229 7.43 15.21 -1.11
N ASP A 230 7.97 14.08 -1.55
CA ASP A 230 7.89 13.57 -2.92
C ASP A 230 8.22 14.66 -3.96
N ARG A 231 9.25 15.47 -3.68
CA ARG A 231 9.68 16.61 -4.50
C ARG A 231 10.39 16.19 -5.79
N TYR A 232 9.80 15.29 -6.55
CA TYR A 232 10.32 14.84 -7.84
C TYR A 232 9.23 14.81 -8.90
N ARG A 233 9.66 14.72 -10.16
CA ARG A 233 8.79 14.57 -11.31
C ARG A 233 8.77 13.12 -11.77
N LYS A 234 7.60 12.66 -12.12
CA LYS A 234 7.30 11.35 -12.70
C LYS A 234 5.91 11.49 -13.29
N LYS A 235 5.85 11.83 -14.58
CA LYS A 235 4.56 12.04 -15.24
C LYS A 235 3.77 10.75 -15.24
N THR A 236 2.68 10.76 -14.48
CA THR A 236 1.80 9.62 -14.27
C THR A 236 0.42 9.94 -14.84
N GLY A 237 -0.22 8.94 -15.45
CA GLY A 237 -1.62 8.97 -15.87
C GLY A 237 -2.52 8.22 -14.89
N LEU A 238 -3.77 8.67 -14.80
CA LEU A 238 -4.80 8.09 -13.96
C LEU A 238 -6.05 7.84 -14.80
N TRP A 239 -6.42 6.57 -14.94
CA TRP A 239 -7.71 6.18 -15.51
C TRP A 239 -8.68 5.92 -14.38
N VAL A 240 -9.78 6.66 -14.34
CA VAL A 240 -10.69 6.67 -13.18
C VAL A 240 -12.06 6.11 -13.53
N GLY A 241 -12.85 5.80 -12.50
CA GLY A 241 -14.23 5.38 -12.68
C GLY A 241 -15.13 5.83 -11.54
N GLY A 242 -16.44 5.70 -11.80
CA GLY A 242 -17.50 6.03 -10.85
C GLY A 242 -17.40 7.44 -10.31
N ASP A 243 -17.65 7.59 -9.02
CA ASP A 243 -17.60 8.87 -8.31
C ASP A 243 -16.20 9.22 -7.79
N PHE A 244 -15.14 8.72 -8.42
CA PHE A 244 -13.78 9.05 -8.02
C PHE A 244 -13.57 10.57 -8.06
N ARG A 245 -13.11 11.14 -6.94
CA ARG A 245 -12.77 12.56 -6.84
C ARG A 245 -11.27 12.73 -6.93
N PHE A 246 -10.82 13.36 -8.02
CA PHE A 246 -9.42 13.74 -8.16
C PHE A 246 -9.06 14.80 -7.10
N PRO A 247 -7.97 14.60 -6.34
CA PRO A 247 -7.63 15.48 -5.24
C PRO A 247 -7.14 16.86 -5.70
N LYS A 248 -7.36 17.87 -4.85
CA LYS A 248 -6.78 19.21 -5.06
C LYS A 248 -5.25 19.12 -5.02
N ARG A 249 -4.58 19.71 -6.00
CA ARG A 249 -3.11 19.82 -5.98
C ARG A 249 -2.66 20.79 -4.87
N ARG A 250 -1.61 20.41 -4.15
CA ARG A 250 -0.91 21.27 -3.18
C ARG A 250 0.59 21.05 -3.40
N ALA A 251 1.09 21.75 -4.40
CA ALA A 251 2.39 21.48 -4.99
C ALA A 251 3.55 22.04 -4.17
N VAL A 252 4.71 21.41 -4.34
CA VAL A 252 6.02 21.85 -3.88
C VAL A 252 6.95 21.98 -5.09
N LYS A 253 7.98 22.84 -5.00
CA LYS A 253 8.99 22.91 -6.04
C LYS A 253 9.75 21.57 -6.13
N ALA A 254 9.72 20.94 -7.30
CA ALA A 254 10.50 19.75 -7.60
C ALA A 254 12.00 20.01 -7.44
N GLN A 255 12.73 18.99 -7.00
CA GLN A 255 14.18 18.91 -6.99
C GLN A 255 14.66 18.16 -8.23
N ALA A 256 15.90 18.41 -8.64
CA ALA A 256 16.54 17.60 -9.67
C ALA A 256 16.71 16.17 -9.13
N PHE A 257 16.01 15.23 -9.75
CA PHE A 257 15.98 13.83 -9.35
C PHE A 257 15.57 12.97 -10.54
N SER A 258 16.31 11.90 -10.79
CA SER A 258 16.02 10.89 -11.81
C SER A 258 15.43 9.67 -11.12
N VAL A 259 14.13 9.42 -11.31
CA VAL A 259 13.47 8.21 -10.80
C VAL A 259 14.10 6.96 -11.44
N GLN A 260 14.65 7.10 -12.64
CA GLN A 260 15.31 6.04 -13.40
C GLN A 260 16.61 5.54 -12.76
N ASP A 261 17.12 6.21 -11.73
CA ASP A 261 18.34 5.81 -11.02
C ASP A 261 18.01 4.91 -9.81
N MET A 262 16.75 4.86 -9.38
CA MET A 262 16.30 4.08 -8.21
C MET A 262 16.10 2.60 -8.53
N ALA A 263 15.90 1.71 -7.55
CA ALA A 263 15.60 0.31 -7.87
C ALA A 263 14.21 0.17 -8.52
N GLN A 264 14.04 -0.76 -9.47
CA GLN A 264 12.81 -0.86 -10.28
C GLN A 264 11.52 -0.92 -9.44
N HIS A 265 11.54 -1.68 -8.33
CA HIS A 265 10.38 -1.81 -7.45
C HIS A 265 10.05 -0.52 -6.68
N GLU A 266 11.06 0.31 -6.37
CA GLU A 266 10.89 1.59 -5.71
C GLU A 266 10.29 2.64 -6.64
N ARG A 267 10.62 2.57 -7.94
CA ARG A 267 10.06 3.49 -8.96
C ARG A 267 8.55 3.35 -9.09
N SER A 268 7.99 2.18 -8.75
CA SER A 268 6.56 1.89 -8.77
C SER A 268 5.84 2.23 -7.46
N HIS A 269 6.54 2.65 -6.41
CA HIS A 269 5.89 3.06 -5.17
C HIS A 269 4.94 4.24 -5.41
N THR A 270 3.76 4.17 -4.81
CA THR A 270 2.79 5.27 -4.85
C THR A 270 3.37 6.48 -4.13
N PRO A 271 3.37 7.69 -4.72
CA PRO A 271 3.77 8.90 -4.00
C PRO A 271 2.88 9.11 -2.77
N ARG A 272 3.52 9.26 -1.60
CA ARG A 272 2.84 9.33 -0.30
C ARG A 272 1.94 10.56 -0.20
N GLY A 273 2.39 11.70 -0.75
CA GLY A 273 1.59 12.92 -0.83
C GLY A 273 0.32 12.71 -1.67
N PHE A 274 0.43 12.02 -2.79
CA PHE A 274 -0.72 11.68 -3.65
C PHE A 274 -1.68 10.70 -2.95
N ALA A 275 -1.17 9.62 -2.34
CA ALA A 275 -1.99 8.64 -1.61
C ALA A 275 -2.84 9.32 -0.53
N ARG A 276 -2.21 10.21 0.26
CA ARG A 276 -2.90 10.99 1.29
C ARG A 276 -3.95 11.93 0.68
N ALA A 277 -3.60 12.63 -0.39
CA ALA A 277 -4.53 13.53 -1.07
C ALA A 277 -5.76 12.78 -1.61
N VAL A 278 -5.57 11.60 -2.22
CA VAL A 278 -6.65 10.74 -2.73
C VAL A 278 -7.58 10.30 -1.60
N CYS A 279 -7.04 9.79 -0.49
CA CYS A 279 -7.86 9.40 0.65
C CYS A 279 -8.70 10.59 1.14
N LEU A 280 -8.08 11.75 1.35
CA LEU A 280 -8.78 12.97 1.78
C LEU A 280 -9.91 13.41 0.84
N ALA A 281 -9.77 13.18 -0.47
CA ALA A 281 -10.79 13.54 -1.45
C ALA A 281 -11.96 12.54 -1.52
N ASN A 282 -11.77 11.30 -1.05
CA ASN A 282 -12.70 10.19 -1.27
C ASN A 282 -13.22 9.53 0.03
N TYR A 283 -12.65 9.80 1.20
CA TYR A 283 -12.96 9.10 2.46
C TYR A 283 -14.34 9.42 3.08
N GLU A 284 -14.92 10.59 2.81
CA GLU A 284 -16.26 10.95 3.33
C GLU A 284 -17.38 10.24 2.58
N LEU A 285 -17.11 9.86 1.34
CA LEU A 285 -18.06 9.13 0.50
C LEU A 285 -17.96 7.62 0.69
N ALA A 286 -16.92 7.16 1.38
CA ALA A 286 -16.53 5.77 1.56
C ALA A 286 -17.26 5.16 2.77
#